data_AF-A0A367K4V5-F1
#
_entry.id   AF-A0A367K4V5-F1
#
_cell.length_a   1.000
_cell.length_b   1.000
_cell.length_c   1.000
_cell.angle_alpha   90.00
_cell.angle_beta   90.00
_cell.angle_gamma   90.00
#
_symmetry.space_group_name_H-M   'P 1'
#
loop_
_entity.id
_entity.type
_entity.pdbx_description
1 polymer ?
#
loop_
_entity_poly.entity_id
_entity_poly.type
_entity_poly.pdbx_seq_one_letter_code
_entity_poly.pdbx_strand_id
1 'polypeptide(L)'
;MSIANDNQPTYRPVAAIAVIRKPISETDSKQPNIHDISRKPHDTLYLLVKKPRTENAWQFPQGGIKYKKRETLTKAALRELAEECGSDLQVNMLDHNEPFCIYQYDFPQDFVQKKNRHFKGARVQFVRAEWLSGQCLPDGKEIVDFAWLTREEVPSFVSADYLKGVMQILEPL
;
A
#
# COMPACT_ATOMS: atom_id res chain seq x y z
N MET A 1 -43.06 8.76 -8.77
CA MET A 1 -41.94 8.41 -7.87
C MET A 1 -40.66 8.87 -8.54
N SER A 2 -39.99 9.86 -7.94
CA SER A 2 -38.80 10.50 -8.52
C SER A 2 -37.62 9.54 -8.53
N ILE A 3 -36.99 9.40 -9.69
CA ILE A 3 -35.67 8.80 -9.86
C ILE A 3 -34.70 9.75 -9.13
N ALA A 4 -34.23 9.36 -7.95
CA ALA A 4 -33.19 10.11 -7.27
C ALA A 4 -31.92 10.03 -8.12
N ASN A 5 -31.44 11.18 -8.60
CA ASN A 5 -30.14 11.31 -9.22
C ASN A 5 -29.06 10.90 -8.22
N ASP A 6 -28.51 9.70 -8.39
CA ASP A 6 -27.40 9.15 -7.60
C ASP A 6 -26.05 9.76 -8.02
N ASN A 7 -26.01 11.10 -8.09
CA ASN A 7 -24.87 11.86 -8.60
C ASN A 7 -24.06 12.52 -7.47
N GLN A 8 -24.04 11.91 -6.28
CA GLN A 8 -23.12 12.34 -5.23
C GLN A 8 -21.70 11.88 -5.59
N PRO A 9 -20.69 12.78 -5.55
CA PRO A 9 -19.31 12.39 -5.83
C PRO A 9 -18.86 11.34 -4.80
N THR A 10 -18.54 10.14 -5.28
CA THR A 10 -18.07 9.04 -4.44
C THR A 10 -16.56 9.09 -4.27
N TYR A 11 -16.03 8.34 -3.30
CA TYR A 11 -14.59 8.12 -3.17
C TYR A 11 -14.18 6.91 -3.99
N ARG A 12 -13.05 7.00 -4.69
CA ARG A 12 -12.49 5.88 -5.43
C ARG A 12 -12.13 4.77 -4.41
N PRO A 13 -12.64 3.55 -4.59
CA PRO A 13 -12.26 2.40 -3.77
C PRO A 13 -10.82 1.96 -4.10
N VAL A 14 -9.97 1.89 -3.10
CA VAL A 14 -8.58 1.46 -3.25
C VAL A 14 -8.30 0.35 -2.24
N ALA A 15 -7.68 -0.72 -2.69
CA ALA A 15 -7.13 -1.77 -1.85
C ALA A 15 -5.63 -1.52 -1.69
N ALA A 16 -5.16 -1.60 -0.44
CA ALA A 16 -3.76 -1.46 -0.10
C ALA A 16 -3.32 -2.64 0.77
N ILE A 17 -2.05 -3.03 0.68
CA ILE A 17 -1.48 -4.13 1.45
C ILE A 17 -0.22 -3.67 2.19
N ALA A 18 -0.21 -3.87 3.51
CA ALA A 18 0.99 -3.71 4.31
C ALA A 18 1.66 -5.07 4.45
N VAL A 19 2.78 -5.26 3.74
CA VAL A 19 3.61 -6.46 3.87
C VAL A 19 4.59 -6.26 5.02
N ILE A 20 4.54 -7.17 5.99
CA ILE A 20 5.27 -7.10 7.26
C ILE A 20 6.28 -8.24 7.31
N ARG A 21 7.57 -7.91 7.35
CA ARG A 21 8.66 -8.87 7.57
C ARG A 21 8.95 -8.91 9.07
N LYS A 22 8.58 -10.01 9.72
CA LYS A 22 8.89 -10.27 11.15
C LYS A 22 10.39 -10.50 11.36
N PRO A 23 10.91 -10.38 12.59
CA PRO A 23 12.31 -10.74 12.87
C PRO A 23 12.67 -12.14 12.35
N ILE A 24 13.84 -12.27 11.74
CA ILE A 24 14.37 -13.51 11.14
C ILE A 24 15.66 -13.94 11.86
N SER A 25 15.99 -15.22 11.78
CA SER A 25 17.13 -15.82 12.49
C SER A 25 18.49 -15.68 11.76
N GLU A 26 18.59 -14.88 10.70
CA GLU A 26 19.80 -14.81 9.86
C GLU A 26 20.97 -14.05 10.49
N THR A 27 22.19 -14.57 10.27
CA THR A 27 23.45 -14.12 10.89
C THR A 27 24.29 -13.16 10.05
N ASP A 28 23.99 -12.98 8.75
CA ASP A 28 24.74 -12.08 7.86
C ASP A 28 23.86 -10.94 7.35
N SER A 29 23.71 -9.91 8.18
CA SER A 29 23.18 -8.60 7.77
C SER A 29 24.06 -8.00 6.68
N LYS A 30 23.61 -8.05 5.41
CA LYS A 30 24.32 -7.38 4.31
C LYS A 30 24.00 -5.88 4.28
N GLN A 31 24.90 -5.06 4.82
CA GLN A 31 25.00 -3.60 4.62
C GLN A 31 23.70 -2.79 4.90
N PRO A 32 23.74 -1.46 5.03
CA PRO A 32 22.56 -0.65 5.32
C PRO A 32 21.62 -0.45 4.10
N ASN A 33 21.56 -1.40 3.17
CA ASN A 33 20.76 -1.27 1.96
C ASN A 33 19.27 -1.43 2.27
N ILE A 34 18.50 -0.35 2.16
CA ILE A 34 17.04 -0.33 2.41
C ILE A 34 16.24 -1.22 1.45
N HIS A 35 16.82 -1.66 0.33
CA HIS A 35 16.18 -2.59 -0.59
C HIS A 35 16.34 -4.06 -0.17
N ASP A 36 17.21 -4.37 0.79
CA ASP A 36 17.49 -5.75 1.20
C ASP A 36 16.51 -6.20 2.29
N ILE A 37 15.78 -7.29 2.05
CA ILE A 37 14.85 -7.91 3.00
C ILE A 37 15.54 -8.43 4.26
N SER A 38 16.82 -8.83 4.15
CA SER A 38 17.64 -9.41 5.23
C SER A 38 18.25 -8.36 6.16
N ARG A 39 18.17 -7.07 5.79
CA ARG A 39 18.67 -5.98 6.64
C ARG A 39 17.98 -6.00 7.99
N LYS A 40 18.67 -5.58 9.06
CA LYS A 40 18.06 -5.44 10.40
C LYS A 40 17.26 -6.69 10.82
N PRO A 41 17.90 -7.87 10.92
CA PRO A 41 17.20 -9.16 11.07
C PRO A 41 16.34 -9.25 12.34
N HIS A 42 16.67 -8.47 13.38
CA HIS A 42 15.94 -8.45 14.64
C HIS A 42 14.78 -7.44 14.70
N ASP A 43 14.64 -6.56 13.71
CA ASP A 43 13.58 -5.56 13.66
C ASP A 43 12.43 -6.04 12.77
N THR A 44 11.22 -5.54 13.00
CA THR A 44 10.11 -5.68 12.03
C THR A 44 10.29 -4.67 10.89
N LEU A 45 10.16 -5.11 9.65
CA LEU A 45 10.20 -4.22 8.47
C LEU A 45 8.87 -4.19 7.72
N TYR A 46 8.63 -3.06 7.06
CA TYR A 46 7.46 -2.78 6.25
C TYR A 46 7.89 -2.46 4.82
N LEU A 47 7.23 -3.07 3.84
CA LEU A 47 7.47 -2.77 2.43
C LEU A 47 6.75 -1.48 2.02
N LEU A 48 7.50 -0.49 1.57
CA LEU A 48 6.98 0.67 0.84
C LEU A 48 7.47 0.67 -0.61
N VAL A 49 6.65 1.20 -1.50
CA VAL A 49 6.94 1.39 -2.93
C VAL A 49 6.86 2.87 -3.30
N LYS A 50 7.65 3.27 -4.30
CA LYS A 50 7.72 4.64 -4.80
C LYS A 50 7.13 4.73 -6.19
N LYS A 51 6.11 5.58 -6.34
CA LYS A 51 5.53 5.93 -7.64
C LYS A 51 6.39 6.96 -8.38
N PRO A 52 6.36 7.03 -9.73
CA PRO A 52 7.11 7.99 -10.55
C PRO A 52 6.52 9.42 -10.44
N ARG A 53 6.53 9.98 -9.24
CA ARG A 53 6.08 11.34 -8.91
C ARG A 53 6.92 11.90 -7.77
N THR A 54 6.92 13.21 -7.60
CA THR A 54 7.68 13.90 -6.55
C THR A 54 6.93 13.91 -5.21
N GLU A 55 5.67 14.33 -5.23
CA GLU A 55 4.84 14.45 -4.03
C GLU A 55 4.13 13.15 -3.71
N ASN A 56 4.07 12.80 -2.41
CA ASN A 56 3.40 11.60 -1.90
C ASN A 56 3.84 10.34 -2.68
N ALA A 57 5.13 10.26 -3.01
CA ALA A 57 5.68 9.23 -3.89
C ALA A 57 5.69 7.85 -3.23
N TRP A 58 6.04 7.80 -1.95
CA TRP A 58 6.15 6.58 -1.16
C TRP A 58 4.84 6.24 -0.45
N GLN A 59 4.50 4.95 -0.46
CA GLN A 59 3.27 4.40 0.08
C GLN A 59 3.38 2.88 0.18
N PHE A 60 2.45 2.24 0.91
CA PHE A 60 2.21 0.81 0.75
C PHE A 60 1.72 0.48 -0.67
N PRO A 61 1.99 -0.74 -1.18
CA PRO A 61 1.44 -1.19 -2.44
C PRO A 61 -0.09 -1.07 -2.48
N GLN A 62 -0.64 -0.47 -3.53
CA GLN A 62 -2.07 -0.20 -3.62
C GLN A 62 -2.59 0.15 -5.01
N GLY A 63 -3.85 -0.20 -5.25
CA GLY A 63 -4.59 0.28 -6.40
C GLY A 63 -6.08 -0.01 -6.39
N GLY A 64 -6.72 0.19 -7.54
CA GLY A 64 -8.18 0.29 -7.62
C GLY A 64 -8.88 -1.06 -7.53
N ILE A 65 -9.94 -1.15 -6.75
CA ILE A 65 -10.77 -2.38 -6.69
C ILE A 65 -11.59 -2.52 -7.99
N LYS A 66 -11.46 -3.66 -8.68
CA LYS A 66 -12.15 -3.94 -9.95
C LYS A 66 -13.56 -4.48 -9.69
N TYR A 67 -14.52 -3.62 -9.33
CA TYR A 67 -15.90 -4.03 -9.02
C TYR A 67 -16.64 -4.77 -10.14
N LYS A 68 -16.37 -4.42 -11.42
CA LYS A 68 -16.98 -5.12 -12.57
C LYS A 68 -16.64 -6.62 -12.60
N LYS A 69 -15.57 -7.04 -11.90
CA LYS A 69 -15.14 -8.44 -11.77
C LYS A 69 -15.53 -9.07 -10.42
N ARG A 70 -16.35 -8.39 -9.59
CA ARG A 70 -16.68 -8.81 -8.21
C ARG A 70 -15.43 -9.12 -7.37
N GLU A 71 -14.40 -8.31 -7.54
CA GLU A 71 -13.12 -8.46 -6.83
C GLU A 71 -13.29 -8.11 -5.34
N THR A 72 -12.82 -8.98 -4.45
CA THR A 72 -12.80 -8.71 -3.00
C THR A 72 -11.62 -7.82 -2.62
N LEU A 73 -11.66 -7.21 -1.43
CA LEU A 73 -10.57 -6.37 -0.92
C LEU A 73 -9.22 -7.10 -0.94
N THR A 74 -9.15 -8.30 -0.36
CA THR A 74 -7.92 -9.10 -0.31
C THR A 74 -7.44 -9.52 -1.70
N LYS A 75 -8.35 -9.88 -2.61
CA LYS A 75 -7.98 -10.24 -4.00
C LYS A 75 -7.40 -9.03 -4.74
N ALA A 76 -8.00 -7.85 -4.57
CA ALA A 76 -7.46 -6.63 -5.13
C ALA A 76 -6.08 -6.31 -4.55
N ALA A 77 -5.92 -6.39 -3.23
CA ALA A 77 -4.67 -6.10 -2.54
C ALA A 77 -3.52 -7.04 -3.00
N LEU A 78 -3.78 -8.35 -3.11
CA LEU A 78 -2.81 -9.32 -3.63
C LEU A 78 -2.48 -9.11 -5.10
N ARG A 79 -3.47 -8.74 -5.93
CA ARG A 79 -3.24 -8.42 -7.34
C ARG A 79 -2.34 -7.19 -7.48
N GLU A 80 -2.64 -6.12 -6.74
CA GLU A 80 -1.84 -4.89 -6.78
C GLU A 80 -0.42 -5.14 -6.24
N LEU A 81 -0.26 -6.00 -5.22
CA LEU A 81 1.06 -6.45 -4.77
C LEU A 81 1.86 -7.10 -5.91
N ALA A 82 1.24 -8.04 -6.64
CA ALA A 82 1.90 -8.74 -7.73
C ALA A 82 2.20 -7.81 -8.93
N GLU A 83 1.30 -6.87 -9.24
CA GLU A 83 1.47 -5.88 -10.31
C GLU A 83 2.60 -4.88 -9.97
N GLU A 84 2.69 -4.40 -8.72
CA GLU A 84 3.63 -3.37 -8.29
C GLU A 84 5.00 -3.91 -7.80
N CYS A 85 5.02 -5.11 -7.23
CA CYS A 85 6.19 -5.71 -6.58
C CYS A 85 6.66 -7.01 -7.24
N GLY A 86 6.01 -7.47 -8.31
CA GLY A 86 6.32 -8.73 -8.96
C GLY A 86 5.75 -9.96 -8.22
N SER A 87 5.79 -11.12 -8.88
CA SER A 87 5.18 -12.36 -8.38
C SER A 87 6.08 -13.20 -7.47
N ASP A 88 7.34 -12.79 -7.27
CA ASP A 88 8.29 -13.51 -6.41
C ASP A 88 7.92 -13.35 -4.93
N LEU A 89 7.35 -12.20 -4.56
CA LEU A 89 6.99 -11.89 -3.19
C LEU A 89 5.81 -12.76 -2.71
N GLN A 90 6.07 -13.68 -1.78
CA GLN A 90 5.07 -14.55 -1.17
C GLN A 90 4.66 -14.03 0.20
N VAL A 91 3.35 -14.00 0.46
CA VAL A 91 2.80 -13.45 1.70
C VAL A 91 1.69 -14.33 2.27
N ASN A 92 1.55 -14.35 3.60
CA ASN A 92 0.40 -14.89 4.30
C ASN A 92 -0.54 -13.76 4.71
N MET A 93 -1.77 -13.77 4.19
CA MET A 93 -2.76 -12.75 4.53
C MET A 93 -3.18 -12.85 6.01
N LEU A 94 -3.26 -11.71 6.69
CA LEU A 94 -3.75 -11.61 8.07
C LEU A 94 -5.22 -11.19 8.14
N ASP A 95 -5.65 -10.33 7.21
CA ASP A 95 -7.00 -9.79 7.17
C ASP A 95 -7.76 -10.33 5.94
N HIS A 96 -8.90 -10.99 6.17
CA HIS A 96 -9.62 -11.74 5.11
C HIS A 96 -10.97 -11.12 4.69
N ASN A 97 -11.68 -10.48 5.62
CA ASN A 97 -13.07 -10.06 5.41
C ASN A 97 -13.22 -8.54 5.39
N GLU A 98 -12.58 -7.85 6.33
CA GLU A 98 -12.69 -6.40 6.54
C GLU A 98 -11.31 -5.74 6.44
N PRO A 99 -11.24 -4.44 6.07
CA PRO A 99 -9.99 -3.70 6.16
C PRO A 99 -9.54 -3.58 7.61
N PHE A 100 -8.23 -3.66 7.82
CA PHE A 100 -7.61 -3.37 9.11
C PHE A 100 -7.75 -1.88 9.47
N CYS A 101 -7.46 -0.99 8.52
CA CYS A 101 -7.72 0.43 8.68
C CYS A 101 -8.11 1.08 7.34
N ILE A 102 -8.63 2.31 7.42
CA ILE A 102 -9.08 3.09 6.28
C ILE A 102 -8.45 4.48 6.32
N TYR A 103 -7.82 4.89 5.22
CA TYR A 103 -7.36 6.25 4.99
C TYR A 103 -8.18 6.86 3.84
N GLN A 104 -8.81 8.00 4.09
CA GLN A 104 -9.65 8.67 3.10
C GLN A 104 -9.19 10.12 2.93
N TYR A 105 -9.07 10.57 1.68
CA TYR A 105 -8.65 11.92 1.34
C TYR A 105 -9.33 12.41 0.06
N ASP A 106 -9.52 13.71 -0.03
CA ASP A 106 -10.04 14.38 -1.23
C ASP A 106 -8.91 14.61 -2.23
N PHE A 107 -9.23 14.51 -3.53
CA PHE A 107 -8.33 14.95 -4.57
C PHE A 107 -8.29 16.48 -4.62
N PRO A 108 -7.15 17.09 -4.97
CA PRO A 108 -7.09 18.52 -5.22
C PRO A 108 -8.16 18.94 -6.25
N GLN A 109 -8.85 20.06 -6.04
CA GLN A 109 -9.94 20.49 -6.91
C GLN A 109 -9.52 20.58 -8.38
N ASP A 110 -8.32 21.12 -8.63
CA ASP A 110 -7.72 21.20 -9.97
C ASP A 110 -7.53 19.81 -10.62
N PHE A 111 -7.26 18.78 -9.82
CA PHE A 111 -7.07 17.42 -10.30
C PHE A 111 -8.40 16.77 -10.70
N VAL A 112 -9.47 17.02 -9.93
CA VAL A 112 -10.83 16.52 -10.23
C VAL A 112 -11.33 17.12 -11.55
N GLN A 113 -11.17 18.44 -11.73
CA GLN A 113 -11.61 19.17 -12.92
C GLN A 113 -10.82 18.77 -14.17
N LYS A 114 -9.48 18.71 -14.10
CA LYS A 114 -8.62 18.42 -15.26
C LYS A 114 -8.75 16.98 -15.78
N LYS A 115 -9.04 16.00 -14.91
CA LYS A 115 -9.11 14.58 -15.27
C LYS A 115 -10.54 14.07 -15.50
N ASN A 116 -11.55 14.96 -15.46
CA ASN A 116 -12.98 14.63 -15.56
C ASN A 116 -13.35 13.39 -14.73
N ARG A 117 -12.87 13.34 -13.48
CA ARG A 117 -13.03 12.15 -12.64
C ARG A 117 -14.37 12.18 -11.91
N HIS A 118 -15.08 11.05 -11.96
CA HIS A 118 -16.32 10.83 -11.20
C HIS A 118 -16.12 10.76 -9.68
N PHE A 119 -14.87 10.65 -9.21
CA PHE A 119 -14.54 10.52 -7.79
C PHE A 119 -13.97 11.82 -7.23
N LYS A 120 -14.46 12.26 -6.06
CA LYS A 120 -13.93 13.44 -5.34
C LYS A 120 -12.63 13.17 -4.58
N GLY A 121 -12.30 11.91 -4.36
CA GLY A 121 -11.15 11.49 -3.57
C GLY A 121 -10.90 9.99 -3.66
N ALA A 122 -10.08 9.46 -2.77
CA ALA A 122 -9.88 8.02 -2.59
C ALA A 122 -10.20 7.56 -1.16
N ARG A 123 -10.78 6.37 -1.05
CA ARG A 123 -10.96 5.61 0.20
C ARG A 123 -10.07 4.38 0.11
N VAL A 124 -8.91 4.47 0.75
CA VAL A 124 -7.88 3.43 0.79
C VAL A 124 -8.18 2.50 1.95
N GLN A 125 -8.36 1.22 1.64
CA GLN A 125 -8.68 0.15 2.57
C GLN A 125 -7.46 -0.75 2.69
N PHE A 126 -6.83 -0.77 3.87
CA PHE A 126 -5.62 -1.53 4.10
C PHE A 126 -5.93 -2.91 4.65
N VAL A 127 -5.22 -3.91 4.13
CA VAL A 127 -5.08 -5.23 4.74
C VAL A 127 -3.61 -5.47 5.05
N ARG A 128 -3.33 -6.35 6.00
CA ARG A 128 -1.96 -6.74 6.38
C ARG A 128 -1.67 -8.14 5.88
N ALA A 129 -0.40 -8.37 5.60
CA ALA A 129 0.12 -9.68 5.27
C ALA A 129 1.53 -9.86 5.84
N GLU A 130 1.85 -11.07 6.27
CA GLU A 130 3.18 -11.44 6.70
C GLU A 130 4.00 -11.88 5.50
N TRP A 131 5.21 -11.35 5.36
CA TRP A 131 6.17 -11.83 4.39
C TRP A 131 6.56 -13.29 4.70
N LEU A 132 6.57 -14.14 3.68
CA LEU A 132 7.00 -15.53 3.78
C LEU A 132 8.34 -15.76 3.08
N SER A 133 8.47 -15.27 1.84
CA SER A 133 9.66 -15.44 1.01
C SER A 133 9.65 -14.47 -0.18
N GLY A 134 10.76 -14.46 -0.92
CA GLY A 134 10.93 -13.65 -2.12
C GLY A 134 11.23 -12.19 -1.83
N GLN A 135 11.34 -11.40 -2.90
CA GLN A 135 11.72 -10.00 -2.85
C GLN A 135 10.81 -9.14 -3.73
N CYS A 136 10.68 -7.86 -3.39
CA CYS A 136 10.03 -6.87 -4.24
C CYS A 136 10.88 -6.61 -5.50
N LEU A 137 10.27 -6.77 -6.66
CA LEU A 137 10.87 -6.64 -7.98
C LEU A 137 9.99 -5.77 -8.87
N PRO A 138 9.98 -4.43 -8.68
CA PRO A 138 9.21 -3.53 -9.53
C PRO A 138 9.75 -3.52 -10.97
N ASP A 139 8.85 -3.33 -11.93
CA ASP A 139 9.18 -3.32 -13.36
C ASP A 139 9.66 -1.95 -13.90
N GLY A 140 9.73 -0.95 -13.02
CA GLY A 140 10.14 0.42 -13.34
C GLY A 140 9.07 1.29 -14.00
N LYS A 141 7.87 0.77 -14.31
CA LYS A 141 6.80 1.52 -14.98
C LYS A 141 5.88 2.22 -14.00
N GLU A 142 5.24 1.45 -13.13
CA GLU A 142 4.28 1.99 -12.14
C GLU A 142 4.96 2.30 -10.80
N ILE A 143 5.96 1.47 -10.46
CA ILE A 143 6.83 1.63 -9.30
C ILE A 143 8.26 1.79 -9.80
N VAL A 144 8.94 2.83 -9.33
CA VAL A 144 10.33 3.16 -9.72
C VAL A 144 11.34 2.84 -8.63
N ASP A 145 10.88 2.54 -7.41
CA ASP A 145 11.73 2.24 -6.26
C ASP A 145 10.93 1.53 -5.17
N PHE A 146 11.60 0.88 -4.22
CA PHE A 146 10.97 0.26 -3.06
C PHE A 146 11.89 0.28 -1.84
N ALA A 147 11.38 0.03 -0.64
CA ALA A 147 12.22 -0.08 0.55
C ALA A 147 11.57 -0.95 1.63
N TRP A 148 12.40 -1.68 2.37
CA TRP A 148 12.06 -2.37 3.61
C TRP A 148 12.50 -1.50 4.79
N LEU A 149 11.52 -0.93 5.47
CA LEU A 149 11.72 0.13 6.46
C LEU A 149 11.27 -0.31 7.84
N THR A 150 12.00 0.09 8.89
CA THR A 150 11.48 -0.04 10.26
C THR A 150 10.37 0.98 10.50
N ARG A 151 9.60 0.79 11.58
CA ARG A 151 8.59 1.75 12.05
C ARG A 151 9.14 3.18 12.15
N GLU A 152 10.37 3.33 12.64
CA GLU A 152 11.03 4.62 12.86
C GLU A 152 11.50 5.26 11.55
N GLU A 153 11.76 4.45 10.52
CA GLU A 153 12.19 4.93 9.20
C GLU A 153 11.00 5.42 8.35
N VAL A 154 9.83 4.77 8.44
CA VAL A 154 8.63 5.10 7.64
C VAL A 154 8.26 6.60 7.64
N PRO A 155 8.24 7.33 8.78
CA PRO A 155 7.91 8.76 8.82
C PRO A 155 8.79 9.64 7.94
N SER A 156 10.01 9.21 7.61
CA SER A 156 10.93 9.97 6.74
C SER A 156 10.64 9.79 5.24
N PHE A 157 9.80 8.81 4.89
CA PHE A 157 9.48 8.46 3.49
C PHE A 157 8.11 8.96 3.06
N VAL A 158 7.13 8.98 3.97
CA VAL A 158 5.73 9.30 3.66
C VAL A 158 5.35 10.70 4.15
N SER A 159 4.26 11.26 3.62
CA SER A 159 3.72 12.52 4.14
C SER A 159 3.09 12.33 5.52
N ALA A 160 3.06 13.40 6.31
CA ALA A 160 2.48 13.38 7.65
C ALA A 160 1.00 12.93 7.66
N ASP A 161 0.22 13.32 6.64
CA ASP A 161 -1.19 12.91 6.55
C ASP A 161 -1.36 11.44 6.18
N TYR A 162 -0.51 10.91 5.31
CA TYR A 162 -0.50 9.47 5.03
C TYR A 162 -0.08 8.69 6.28
N LEU A 163 0.96 9.15 6.99
CA LEU A 163 1.44 8.53 8.23
C LEU A 163 0.34 8.40 9.27
N LYS A 164 -0.46 9.46 9.49
CA LYS A 164 -1.64 9.40 10.39
C LYS A 164 -2.61 8.30 9.99
N GLY A 165 -2.86 8.12 8.68
CA GLY A 165 -3.78 7.11 8.15
C GLY A 165 -3.28 5.67 8.32
N VAL A 166 -1.96 5.47 8.38
CA VAL A 166 -1.36 4.13 8.48
C VAL A 166 -0.70 3.83 9.83
N MET A 167 -0.77 4.76 10.79
CA MET A 167 -0.06 4.64 12.06
C MET A 167 -0.39 3.34 12.82
N GLN A 168 -1.67 2.92 12.80
CA GLN A 168 -2.13 1.68 13.43
C GLN A 168 -1.48 0.42 12.82
N ILE A 169 -1.10 0.45 11.54
CA ILE A 169 -0.40 -0.68 10.88
C ILE A 169 1.02 -0.83 11.44
N LEU A 170 1.63 0.28 11.85
CA LEU A 170 3.00 0.33 12.33
C LEU A 170 3.12 0.02 13.83
N GLU A 171 2.01 -0.25 14.51
CA GLU A 171 2.02 -0.68 15.91
C GLU A 171 2.47 -2.14 16.01
N PRO A 172 3.23 -2.52 17.07
CA PRO A 172 3.58 -3.92 17.29
C PRO A 172 2.32 -4.79 17.39
N LEU A 173 2.38 -5.98 16.76
CA LEU A 173 1.34 -7.00 16.88
C LEU A 173 1.27 -7.58 18.30
#